data_AF-A0A961XLH4-F1
#
_entry.id   AF-A0A961XLH4-F1
#
_cell.length_a   1.000
_cell.length_b   1.000
_cell.length_c   1.000
_cell.angle_alpha   90.00
_cell.angle_beta   90.00
_cell.angle_gamma   90.00
#
_symmetry.space_group_name_H-M   'P 1'
#
loop_
_entity.id
_entity.type
_entity.pdbx_description
1 polymer ?
#
loop_
_entity_poly.entity_id
_entity_poly.type
_entity_poly.pdbx_seq_one_letter_code
_entity_poly.pdbx_strand_id
1 'polypeptide(L)'
;LEPEYTLRLVGVEYSAKHGHEICIMQLSGKNAFPKYTPRELLSNPRSMSGLSPQDAVAIAKMDEVIRQRKERHKVLEFDKNGTIVLKMPSGSEQRFSEKYLSTNRRDLLQDMLSEDAHDLGYRVGFRDGIDIEAQKKKILSTPVKKLVKYIPILRLIQGKRQ
;
A
#
# COMPACT_ATOMS: atom_id res chain seq x y z
N LEU A 1 4.02 -9.59 46.06
CA LEU A 1 3.20 -8.70 45.21
C LEU A 1 3.44 -9.14 43.78
N GLU A 2 2.42 -9.66 43.10
CA GLU A 2 2.52 -9.80 41.64
C GLU A 2 2.59 -8.40 41.03
N PRO A 3 3.37 -8.18 39.97
CA PRO A 3 3.39 -6.90 39.29
C PRO A 3 1.98 -6.59 38.77
N GLU A 4 1.50 -5.39 39.05
CA GLU A 4 0.18 -4.93 38.65
C GLU A 4 0.20 -4.65 37.14
N TYR A 5 -0.01 -5.71 36.35
CA TYR A 5 -0.13 -5.59 34.91
C TYR A 5 -1.33 -4.71 34.59
N THR A 6 -1.11 -3.66 33.80
CA THR A 6 -2.14 -2.67 33.45
C THR A 6 -2.81 -2.97 32.12
N LEU A 7 -2.22 -3.84 31.30
CA LEU A 7 -2.69 -4.23 29.98
C LEU A 7 -2.73 -5.75 29.85
N ARG A 8 -3.88 -6.27 29.43
CA ARG A 8 -4.08 -7.69 29.15
C ARG A 8 -4.56 -7.89 27.72
N LEU A 9 -3.99 -8.85 27.01
CA LEU A 9 -4.48 -9.24 25.69
C LEU A 9 -5.80 -10.03 25.85
N VAL A 10 -6.89 -9.53 25.27
CA VAL A 10 -8.21 -10.19 25.32
C VAL A 10 -8.53 -10.89 24.01
N GLY A 11 -8.06 -10.34 22.89
CA GLY A 11 -8.37 -10.90 21.59
C GLY A 11 -7.56 -10.25 20.49
N VAL A 12 -7.79 -10.76 19.29
CA VAL A 12 -7.14 -10.32 18.06
C VAL A 12 -8.23 -10.20 17.01
N GLU A 13 -8.25 -9.09 16.27
CA GLU A 13 -9.17 -8.89 15.16
C GLU A 13 -8.41 -8.42 13.92
N TYR A 14 -8.96 -8.72 12.74
CA TYR A 14 -8.42 -8.19 11.49
C TYR A 14 -8.90 -6.75 11.27
N SER A 15 -7.98 -5.82 11.01
CA SER A 15 -8.32 -4.44 10.67
C SER A 15 -8.14 -4.17 9.19
N ALA A 16 -9.25 -3.92 8.48
CA ALA A 16 -9.24 -3.52 7.08
C ALA A 16 -8.45 -2.21 6.85
N LYS A 17 -8.39 -1.32 7.84
CA LYS A 17 -7.61 -0.08 7.78
C LYS A 17 -6.10 -0.34 7.75
N HIS A 18 -5.63 -1.32 8.52
CA HIS A 18 -4.21 -1.64 8.65
C HIS A 18 -3.77 -2.79 7.72
N GLY A 19 -4.71 -3.55 7.17
CA GLY A 19 -4.45 -4.70 6.32
C GLY A 19 -3.93 -5.93 7.06
N HIS A 20 -3.98 -5.93 8.40
CA HIS A 20 -3.49 -7.02 9.25
C HIS A 20 -4.18 -7.07 10.61
N GLU A 21 -3.83 -8.08 11.40
CA GLU A 21 -4.31 -8.29 12.75
C GLU A 21 -3.90 -7.17 13.71
N ILE A 22 -4.82 -6.80 14.60
CA ILE A 22 -4.66 -5.83 15.69
C ILE A 22 -5.07 -6.47 17.02
N CYS A 23 -4.40 -6.04 18.08
CA CYS A 23 -4.60 -6.53 19.44
C CYS A 23 -5.73 -5.76 20.12
N ILE A 24 -6.69 -6.49 20.71
CA ILE A 24 -7.71 -5.97 21.60
C ILE A 24 -7.18 -6.13 23.02
N MET A 25 -6.92 -4.99 23.66
CA MET A 25 -6.34 -4.95 25.00
C MET A 25 -7.41 -4.58 26.02
N GLN A 26 -7.35 -5.14 27.22
CA GLN A 26 -8.13 -4.69 28.37
C GLN A 26 -7.22 -3.98 29.35
N LEU A 27 -7.68 -2.82 29.82
CA LEU A 27 -7.03 -2.08 30.88
C LEU A 27 -7.50 -2.59 32.24
N SER A 28 -6.58 -2.88 33.14
CA SER A 28 -6.91 -3.35 34.50
C SER A 28 -7.83 -2.35 35.21
N GLY A 29 -8.93 -2.85 35.77
CA GLY A 29 -9.94 -2.05 36.46
C GLY A 29 -10.85 -1.20 35.56
N LYS A 30 -10.76 -1.30 34.23
CA LYS A 30 -11.64 -0.58 33.29
C LYS A 30 -12.36 -1.53 32.35
N ASN A 31 -13.66 -1.30 32.14
CA ASN A 31 -14.44 -2.00 31.12
C ASN A 31 -14.29 -1.32 29.75
N ALA A 32 -13.04 -1.18 29.31
CA ALA A 32 -12.67 -0.58 28.03
C ALA A 32 -11.71 -1.51 27.30
N PHE A 33 -11.94 -1.67 25.99
CA PHE A 33 -11.21 -2.59 25.13
C PHE A 33 -10.50 -1.83 23.99
N PRO A 34 -9.49 -1.00 24.31
CA PRO A 34 -8.74 -0.30 23.29
C PRO A 34 -8.04 -1.26 22.33
N LYS A 35 -7.90 -0.79 21.09
CA LYS A 35 -7.34 -1.55 19.97
C LYS A 35 -6.01 -0.94 19.57
N TYR A 36 -4.99 -1.78 19.45
CA TYR A 36 -3.64 -1.36 19.08
C TYR A 36 -3.04 -2.31 18.05
N THR A 37 -2.18 -1.78 17.19
CA THR A 37 -1.31 -2.65 16.39
C THR A 37 -0.26 -3.31 17.31
N PRO A 38 0.21 -4.52 16.99
CA PRO A 38 1.29 -5.16 17.75
C PRO A 38 2.53 -4.25 17.88
N ARG A 39 2.90 -3.59 16.79
CA ARG A 39 4.02 -2.64 16.75
C ARG A 39 3.85 -1.44 17.66
N GLU A 40 2.65 -0.86 17.78
CA GLU A 40 2.39 0.24 18.73
C GLU A 40 2.61 -0.18 20.18
N LEU A 41 2.19 -1.40 20.54
CA LEU A 41 2.39 -1.94 21.88
C LEU A 41 3.87 -2.21 22.17
N LEU A 42 4.60 -2.79 21.22
CA LEU A 42 6.03 -3.12 21.37
C LEU A 42 6.93 -1.89 21.32
N SER A 43 6.57 -0.86 20.57
CA SER A 43 7.38 0.36 20.41
C SER A 43 7.25 1.33 21.58
N ASN A 44 6.20 1.22 22.39
CA ASN A 44 5.95 2.09 23.52
C ASN A 44 6.42 1.45 24.85
N PRO A 45 7.47 1.99 25.51
CA PRO A 45 7.98 1.44 26.77
C PRO A 45 6.95 1.34 27.88
N ARG A 46 5.98 2.28 27.93
CA ARG A 46 4.92 2.27 28.96
C ARG A 46 3.93 1.14 28.73
N SER A 47 3.64 0.81 27.48
CA SER A 47 2.75 -0.30 27.13
C SER A 47 3.43 -1.63 27.41
N MET A 48 4.70 -1.77 27.03
CA MET A 48 5.52 -2.95 27.31
C MET A 48 5.64 -3.28 28.79
N SER A 49 5.92 -2.29 29.65
CA SER A 49 6.00 -2.51 31.10
C SER A 49 4.65 -2.89 31.74
N GLY A 50 3.54 -2.56 31.08
CA GLY A 50 2.19 -2.88 31.54
C GLY A 50 1.69 -4.26 31.14
N LEU A 51 2.39 -4.95 30.24
CA LEU A 51 2.01 -6.28 29.74
C LEU A 51 2.53 -7.39 30.64
N SER A 52 1.77 -8.48 30.70
CA SER A 52 2.31 -9.73 31.21
C SER A 52 3.42 -10.26 30.28
N PRO A 53 4.44 -10.97 30.80
CA PRO A 53 5.48 -11.57 29.95
C PRO A 53 4.89 -12.50 28.87
N GLN A 54 3.80 -13.19 29.19
CA GLN A 54 3.11 -14.10 28.27
C GLN A 54 2.45 -13.32 27.13
N ASP A 55 1.75 -12.23 27.43
CA ASP A 55 1.12 -11.36 26.44
C ASP A 55 2.17 -10.67 25.57
N ALA A 56 3.25 -10.18 26.17
CA ALA A 56 4.35 -9.55 25.44
C ALA A 56 4.98 -10.51 24.41
N VAL A 57 5.19 -11.78 24.78
CA VAL A 57 5.70 -12.81 23.86
C VAL A 57 4.68 -13.11 22.75
N ALA A 58 3.38 -13.20 23.07
CA ALA A 58 2.34 -13.45 22.08
C ALA A 58 2.25 -12.32 21.05
N ILE A 59 2.29 -11.07 21.52
CA ILE A 59 2.27 -9.86 20.68
C ILE A 59 3.53 -9.78 19.81
N ALA A 60 4.71 -10.07 20.38
CA ALA A 60 5.97 -10.10 19.63
C ALA A 60 5.99 -11.16 18.52
N LYS A 61 5.50 -12.37 18.81
CA LYS A 61 5.34 -13.42 17.78
C LYS A 61 4.38 -13.00 16.67
N MET A 62 3.30 -12.32 17.03
CA MET A 62 2.34 -11.82 16.05
C MET A 62 2.93 -10.72 15.18
N ASP A 63 3.64 -9.76 15.75
CA ASP A 63 4.33 -8.71 15.01
C ASP A 63 5.34 -9.30 14.02
N GLU A 64 6.10 -10.32 14.45
CA GLU A 64 7.04 -11.02 13.58
C GLU A 64 6.33 -11.75 12.43
N VAL A 65 5.21 -12.44 12.70
CA VAL A 65 4.43 -13.08 11.63
C VAL A 65 3.86 -12.05 10.65
N ILE A 66 3.37 -10.91 11.14
CA ILE A 66 2.89 -9.81 10.28
C ILE A 66 4.04 -9.23 9.46
N ARG A 67 5.22 -9.05 10.07
CA ARG A 67 6.43 -8.56 9.40
C ARG A 67 6.85 -9.52 8.29
N GLN A 68 6.95 -10.81 8.58
CA GLN A 68 7.23 -11.86 7.61
C GLN A 68 6.17 -11.95 6.51
N ARG A 69 4.90 -11.62 6.80
CA ARG A 69 3.86 -11.54 5.79
C ARG A 69 4.03 -10.33 4.87
N LYS A 70 4.45 -9.18 5.40
CA LYS A 70 4.75 -7.96 4.62
C LYS A 70 6.03 -8.08 3.80
N GLU A 71 6.97 -8.93 4.23
CA GLU A 71 8.19 -9.25 3.47
C GLU A 71 7.93 -10.11 2.22
N ARG A 72 6.68 -10.51 1.96
CA ARG A 72 6.35 -11.52 0.95
C ARG A 72 6.38 -11.02 -0.50
N HIS A 73 6.37 -9.71 -0.74
CA HIS A 73 6.56 -9.15 -2.08
C HIS A 73 7.79 -8.25 -2.08
N LYS A 74 8.89 -8.80 -2.58
CA LYS A 74 10.15 -8.07 -2.74
C LYS A 74 10.43 -7.84 -4.21
N VAL A 75 10.79 -6.63 -4.58
CA VAL A 75 11.29 -6.37 -5.93
C VAL A 75 12.69 -6.96 -6.06
N LEU A 76 12.87 -7.91 -6.96
CA LEU A 76 14.17 -8.52 -7.24
C LEU A 76 14.91 -7.75 -8.33
N GLU A 77 14.21 -7.43 -9.41
CA GLU A 77 14.82 -6.80 -10.57
C GLU A 77 13.83 -5.91 -11.33
N PHE A 78 14.40 -4.87 -11.93
CA PHE A 78 13.75 -4.02 -12.92
C PHE A 78 14.46 -4.17 -14.26
N ASP A 79 13.78 -4.79 -15.22
CA ASP A 79 14.27 -4.83 -16.60
C ASP A 79 14.04 -3.47 -17.29
N LYS A 80 15.00 -3.06 -18.10
CA LYS A 80 14.98 -1.81 -18.91
C LYS A 80 13.76 -1.74 -19.82
N ASN A 81 13.22 -2.91 -20.20
CA ASN A 81 12.04 -3.07 -21.03
C ASN A 81 10.70 -2.81 -20.30
N GLY A 82 10.74 -2.48 -19.00
CA GLY A 82 9.53 -2.21 -18.20
C GLY A 82 8.86 -3.47 -17.65
N THR A 83 9.66 -4.50 -17.36
CA THR A 83 9.22 -5.71 -16.65
C THR A 83 9.82 -5.69 -15.25
N ILE A 84 8.99 -5.99 -14.24
CA ILE A 84 9.37 -6.04 -12.84
C ILE A 84 9.30 -7.50 -12.39
N VAL A 85 10.39 -7.99 -11.81
CA VAL A 85 10.44 -9.32 -11.21
C VAL A 85 10.17 -9.18 -9.72
N LEU A 86 9.08 -9.77 -9.27
CA LEU A 86 8.71 -9.82 -7.86
C LEU A 86 8.92 -11.23 -7.34
N LYS A 87 9.54 -11.32 -6.16
CA LYS A 87 9.47 -12.55 -5.37
C LYS A 87 8.11 -12.58 -4.68
N MET A 88 7.33 -13.61 -4.97
CA MET A 88 6.01 -13.82 -4.39
C MET A 88 6.11 -14.48 -3.00
N PRO A 89 5.04 -14.39 -2.18
CA PRO A 89 4.89 -15.11 -0.91
C PRO A 89 5.28 -16.58 -0.92
N SER A 90 4.97 -17.27 -2.01
CA SER A 90 5.22 -18.69 -2.23
C SER A 90 6.71 -19.01 -2.46
N GLY A 91 7.57 -18.00 -2.53
CA GLY A 91 8.97 -18.14 -2.93
C GLY A 91 9.16 -18.20 -4.45
N SER A 92 8.08 -18.23 -5.25
CA SER A 92 8.16 -18.18 -6.70
C SER A 92 8.46 -16.78 -7.20
N GLU A 93 9.26 -16.65 -8.25
CA GLU A 93 9.48 -15.39 -8.94
C GLU A 93 8.40 -15.20 -10.01
N GLN A 94 7.72 -14.06 -9.99
CA GLN A 94 6.74 -13.69 -11.01
C GLN A 94 7.15 -12.40 -11.69
N ARG A 95 6.91 -12.35 -13.00
CA ARG A 95 7.22 -11.21 -13.85
C ARG A 95 5.94 -10.46 -14.16
N PHE A 96 5.92 -9.18 -13.81
CA PHE A 96 4.81 -8.28 -14.10
C PHE A 96 5.28 -7.20 -15.06
N SER A 97 4.43 -6.79 -16.00
CA SER A 97 4.70 -5.58 -16.75
C SER A 97 4.43 -4.35 -15.86
N GLU A 98 5.23 -3.30 -16.00
CA GLU A 98 5.01 -2.03 -15.31
C GLU A 98 3.59 -1.47 -15.53
N LYS A 99 3.03 -1.68 -16.74
CA LYS A 99 1.66 -1.27 -17.11
C LYS A 99 0.57 -2.04 -16.34
N TYR A 100 0.84 -3.30 -15.98
CA TYR A 100 -0.08 -4.08 -15.16
C TYR A 100 -0.09 -3.54 -13.72
N LEU A 101 1.07 -3.11 -13.23
CA LEU A 101 1.22 -2.54 -11.90
C LEU A 101 0.64 -1.13 -11.76
N SER A 102 0.61 -0.32 -12.83
CA SER A 102 -0.10 0.97 -12.80
C SER A 102 -1.61 0.79 -12.67
N THR A 103 -2.16 -0.29 -13.23
CA THR A 103 -3.60 -0.58 -13.25
C THR A 103 -4.07 -1.26 -11.95
N ASN A 104 -3.31 -2.23 -11.43
CA ASN A 104 -3.61 -2.96 -10.19
C ASN A 104 -2.75 -2.50 -8.99
N ARG A 105 -2.39 -1.22 -9.01
CA ARG A 105 -1.43 -0.59 -8.08
C ARG A 105 -1.77 -0.79 -6.60
N ARG A 106 -3.06 -0.79 -6.26
CA ARG A 106 -3.51 -0.73 -4.87
C ARG A 106 -3.28 -2.04 -4.14
N ASP A 107 -3.67 -3.15 -4.77
CA ASP A 107 -3.63 -4.47 -4.13
C ASP A 107 -2.18 -4.95 -3.98
N LEU A 108 -1.35 -4.70 -5.00
CA LEU A 108 0.01 -5.21 -5.03
C LEU A 108 1.01 -4.36 -4.20
N LEU A 109 0.82 -3.03 -4.13
CA LEU A 109 1.65 -2.17 -3.27
C LEU A 109 1.28 -2.28 -1.78
N GLN A 110 0.03 -2.63 -1.44
CA GLN A 110 -0.39 -2.80 -0.05
C GLN A 110 0.31 -4.00 0.62
N ASP A 111 0.67 -5.00 -0.17
CA ASP A 111 1.31 -6.24 0.31
C ASP A 111 2.85 -6.20 0.24
N MET A 112 3.43 -5.04 -0.10
CA MET A 112 4.88 -4.81 -0.21
C MET A 112 5.42 -4.03 1.00
N LEU A 113 6.74 -4.11 1.22
CA LEU A 113 7.43 -3.21 2.16
C LEU A 113 7.25 -1.75 1.71
N SER A 114 7.06 -0.84 2.67
CA SER A 114 6.75 0.56 2.38
C SER A 114 7.81 1.26 1.52
N GLU A 115 9.08 0.87 1.63
CA GLU A 115 10.18 1.43 0.85
C GLU A 115 10.14 0.92 -0.60
N ASP A 116 10.09 -0.40 -0.79
CA ASP A 116 9.93 -1.03 -2.11
C ASP A 116 8.65 -0.56 -2.82
N ALA A 117 7.55 -0.42 -2.08
CA ALA A 117 6.29 0.08 -2.60
C ALA A 117 6.37 1.55 -3.03
N HIS A 118 7.13 2.36 -2.28
CA HIS A 118 7.36 3.76 -2.59
C HIS A 118 8.20 3.92 -3.87
N ASP A 119 9.31 3.19 -3.96
CA ASP A 119 10.19 3.19 -5.13
C ASP A 119 9.49 2.67 -6.39
N LEU A 120 8.73 1.58 -6.25
CA LEU A 120 7.92 1.02 -7.33
C LEU A 120 6.86 2.01 -7.79
N GLY A 121 6.13 2.61 -6.83
CA GLY A 121 5.10 3.60 -7.10
C GLY A 121 5.64 4.88 -7.74
N TYR A 122 6.83 5.33 -7.34
CA TYR A 122 7.51 6.49 -7.91
C TYR A 122 7.93 6.20 -9.36
N ARG A 123 8.58 5.06 -9.63
CA ARG A 123 9.01 4.69 -10.99
C ARG A 123 7.85 4.54 -11.95
N VAL A 124 6.83 3.77 -11.58
CA VAL A 124 5.67 3.53 -12.43
C VAL A 124 4.91 4.83 -12.68
N GLY A 125 4.68 5.63 -11.62
CA GLY A 125 4.00 6.93 -11.75
C GLY A 125 4.80 7.98 -12.55
N PHE A 126 6.13 7.99 -12.43
CA PHE A 126 7.00 8.91 -13.17
C PHE A 126 7.03 8.56 -14.67
N ARG A 127 7.05 7.27 -15.02
CA ARG A 127 7.04 6.81 -16.42
C ARG A 127 5.70 7.14 -17.10
N ASP A 128 4.58 6.96 -16.39
CA ASP A 128 3.25 7.39 -16.86
C ASP A 128 3.19 8.91 -17.09
N GLY A 129 3.81 9.70 -16.20
CA GLY A 129 3.92 11.15 -16.35
C GLY A 129 4.71 11.58 -17.59
N ILE A 130 5.85 10.93 -17.86
CA ILE A 130 6.66 11.18 -19.06
C ILE A 130 5.89 10.79 -20.33
N ASP A 131 5.19 9.65 -20.32
CA ASP A 131 4.46 9.18 -21.50
C ASP A 131 3.27 10.11 -21.83
N ILE A 132 2.60 10.66 -20.81
CA ILE A 132 1.56 11.69 -20.97
C ILE A 132 2.15 12.99 -21.53
N GLU A 133 3.31 13.45 -21.05
CA GLU A 133 3.98 14.63 -21.60
C GLU A 133 4.44 14.43 -23.05
N ALA A 134 4.97 13.25 -23.37
CA ALA A 134 5.37 12.89 -24.73
C ALA A 134 4.15 12.82 -25.67
N GLN A 135 3.02 12.30 -25.20
CA GLN A 135 1.75 12.31 -25.94
C GLN A 135 1.20 13.73 -26.10
N LYS A 136 1.23 14.56 -25.06
CA LYS A 136 0.84 15.98 -25.15
C LYS A 136 1.69 16.73 -26.17
N LYS A 137 3.02 16.52 -26.16
CA LYS A 137 3.94 17.10 -27.16
C LYS A 137 3.65 16.62 -28.59
N LYS A 138 3.30 15.34 -28.79
CA LYS A 138 2.89 14.82 -30.11
C LYS A 138 1.56 15.40 -30.59
N ILE A 139 0.59 15.59 -29.70
CA ILE A 139 -0.71 16.21 -30.05
C ILE A 139 -0.51 17.68 -30.40
N LEU A 140 0.32 18.41 -29.65
CA LEU A 140 0.66 19.82 -29.91
C LEU A 140 1.52 20.03 -31.17
N SER A 141 2.33 19.03 -31.57
CA SER A 141 3.16 19.11 -32.78
C SER A 141 2.48 18.55 -34.04
N THR A 142 1.25 18.03 -33.93
CA THR A 142 0.50 17.56 -35.09
C THR A 142 -0.11 18.77 -35.82
N PRO A 143 0.24 19.01 -37.11
CA PRO A 143 -0.30 20.15 -37.84
C PRO A 143 -1.83 20.09 -37.91
N VAL A 144 -2.46 21.16 -37.43
CA VAL A 144 -3.91 21.38 -37.22
C VAL A 144 -4.79 21.09 -38.45
N LYS A 145 -4.20 20.92 -39.65
CA LYS A 145 -4.93 20.64 -40.89
C LYS A 145 -5.62 19.26 -40.96
N LYS A 146 -5.28 18.28 -40.10
CA LYS A 146 -5.94 16.96 -40.10
C LYS A 146 -7.10 16.80 -39.11
N LEU A 147 -7.27 17.72 -38.15
CA LEU A 147 -8.28 17.61 -37.08
C LEU A 147 -9.67 18.17 -37.46
N VAL A 148 -9.76 18.99 -38.50
CA VAL A 148 -11.04 19.61 -38.93
C VAL A 148 -11.95 18.62 -39.69
N LYS A 149 -11.42 17.46 -40.12
CA LYS A 149 -12.21 16.49 -40.92
C LYS A 149 -13.01 15.48 -40.08
N TYR A 150 -12.78 15.40 -38.76
CA TYR A 150 -13.34 14.32 -37.91
C TYR A 150 -14.14 14.81 -36.68
N ILE A 151 -14.44 16.10 -36.56
CA ILE A 151 -15.26 16.62 -35.45
C ILE A 151 -16.56 17.24 -36.01
N PRO A 152 -17.69 16.51 -36.02
CA PRO A 152 -18.99 17.06 -36.44
C PRO A 152 -19.60 18.04 -35.41
N ILE A 153 -18.94 18.27 -34.27
CA ILE A 153 -19.50 19.02 -33.13
C ILE A 153 -19.37 20.55 -33.29
N LEU A 154 -18.52 21.04 -34.20
CA LEU A 154 -18.32 22.50 -34.39
C LEU A 154 -19.40 23.19 -35.25
N ARG A 155 -20.34 22.46 -35.87
CA ARG A 155 -21.51 23.08 -36.54
C ARG A 155 -22.59 23.59 -35.59
N LEU A 156 -22.54 23.23 -34.30
CA LEU A 156 -23.57 23.61 -33.32
C LEU A 156 -23.32 24.96 -32.64
N ILE A 157 -22.15 25.57 -32.79
CA ILE A 157 -21.81 26.84 -32.11
C ILE A 157 -21.99 28.07 -33.04
N GLN A 158 -22.12 27.87 -34.36
CA GLN A 158 -22.39 28.96 -35.30
C GLN A 158 -23.90 29.27 -35.51
N GLY A 159 -24.80 28.56 -34.81
CA GLY A 159 -26.25 28.70 -34.95
C GLY A 159 -26.96 29.54 -33.87
N LYS A 160 -26.24 30.37 -33.09
CA LYS A 160 -26.85 31.28 -32.10
C LYS A 160 -26.26 32.69 -32.19
N ARG A 161 -26.51 33.34 -33.32
CA ARG A 161 -26.66 34.80 -33.42
C ARG A 161 -27.74 35.06 -34.47
N GLN A 162 -28.99 34.99 -34.04
CA GLN A 162 -30.06 35.84 -34.56
C GLN A 162 -30.43 36.81 -33.45
#